data_AF-A0A498R9Z8-F1
#
_entry.id   AF-A0A498R9Z8-F1
#
_cell.length_a   1.000
_cell.length_b   1.000
_cell.length_c   1.000
_cell.angle_alpha   90.00
_cell.angle_beta   90.00
_cell.angle_gamma   90.00
#
_symmetry.space_group_name_H-M   'P 1'
#
loop_
_entity.id
_entity.type
_entity.pdbx_description
1 polymer ?
#
loop_
_entity_poly.entity_id
_entity_poly.type
_entity_poly.pdbx_seq_one_letter_code
_entity_poly.pdbx_strand_id
1 'polypeptide(L)'
;MKQKKHWVICLLLFLLLVFIAGCSLHAPVKKPDIGPAGKPPESKPNPPFAERFWSPPGQLYDLETTAGVVFEGIQKADWSQVQSGLTNLQTIWREAKPVIGEKKGVKQADEALEKLVHSVDGQQTTATYKNLNSFMSSISEIGKSYKLSPLSDIITIDNVIRDVSFYTESNNWSKSASKVKSLEDTWGSLKTNMEKVGILGEITKSHSFIQQLKDAVNAENEGGVKEQITNLNESMGKIRNFYHGK
;
A
#
# COMPACT_ATOMS: atom_id res chain seq x y z
N MET A 1 51.46 2.92 -54.65
CA MET A 1 50.81 2.67 -53.34
C MET A 1 49.33 3.14 -53.23
N LYS A 2 48.57 3.38 -54.31
CA LYS A 2 47.16 3.83 -54.22
C LYS A 2 46.08 2.75 -54.46
N GLN A 3 46.40 1.61 -55.07
CA GLN A 3 45.41 0.56 -55.36
C GLN A 3 45.02 -0.34 -54.18
N LYS A 4 45.89 -0.49 -53.16
CA LYS A 4 45.61 -1.39 -52.02
C LYS A 4 44.54 -0.86 -51.04
N LYS A 5 44.20 0.44 -51.07
CA LYS A 5 43.20 1.03 -50.15
C LYS A 5 41.74 0.79 -50.57
N HIS A 6 41.46 0.63 -51.87
CA HIS A 6 40.08 0.46 -52.35
C HIS A 6 39.56 -0.97 -52.09
N TRP A 7 40.47 -1.95 -52.07
CA TRP A 7 40.11 -3.35 -51.83
C TRP A 7 39.69 -3.60 -50.37
N VAL A 8 40.36 -2.95 -49.41
CA VAL A 8 40.02 -3.07 -47.97
C VAL A 8 38.67 -2.44 -47.66
N ILE A 9 38.33 -1.32 -48.31
CA ILE A 9 37.05 -0.62 -48.11
C ILE A 9 35.88 -1.42 -48.71
N CYS A 10 36.05 -2.03 -49.90
CA CYS A 10 35.02 -2.92 -50.47
C CYS A 10 34.81 -4.19 -49.64
N LEU A 11 35.87 -4.77 -49.06
CA LEU A 11 35.74 -5.98 -48.23
C LEU A 11 35.00 -5.68 -46.92
N LEU A 12 35.23 -4.51 -46.32
CA LEU A 12 34.54 -4.06 -45.10
C LEU A 12 33.06 -3.73 -45.34
N LEU A 13 32.72 -3.13 -46.47
CA LEU A 13 31.33 -2.87 -46.85
C LEU A 13 30.55 -4.16 -47.17
N PHE A 14 31.21 -5.16 -47.76
CA PHE A 14 30.60 -6.46 -48.01
C PHE A 14 30.35 -7.24 -46.71
N LEU A 15 31.27 -7.17 -45.73
CA LEU A 15 31.09 -7.80 -44.42
C LEU A 15 29.98 -7.14 -43.58
N LEU A 16 29.79 -5.82 -43.70
CA LEU A 16 28.72 -5.12 -42.99
C LEU A 16 27.32 -5.49 -43.51
N LEU A 17 27.18 -5.77 -44.81
CA LEU A 17 25.91 -6.20 -45.41
C LEU A 17 25.49 -7.63 -45.00
N VAL A 18 26.44 -8.50 -44.67
CA VAL A 18 26.15 -9.88 -44.20
C VAL A 18 25.60 -9.88 -42.76
N PHE A 19 25.98 -8.91 -41.92
CA PHE A 19 25.49 -8.85 -40.53
C PHE A 19 24.04 -8.33 -40.40
N ILE A 20 23.50 -7.64 -41.41
CA ILE A 20 22.14 -7.07 -41.34
C ILE A 20 21.07 -8.04 -41.91
N ALA A 21 21.48 -9.10 -42.60
CA ALA A 21 20.58 -10.10 -43.20
C ALA A 21 20.33 -11.35 -42.33
N GLY A 22 20.78 -11.37 -41.07
CA GLY A 22 20.94 -12.58 -40.25
C GLY A 22 19.88 -12.91 -39.19
N CYS A 23 18.69 -12.30 -39.17
CA CYS A 23 17.71 -12.53 -38.09
C CYS A 23 16.27 -12.81 -38.53
N SER A 24 16.05 -13.45 -39.69
CA SER A 24 14.68 -13.76 -40.13
C SER A 24 14.55 -15.06 -40.91
N LEU A 25 15.03 -16.19 -40.37
CA LEU A 25 14.77 -17.52 -40.93
C LEU A 25 14.97 -18.66 -39.91
N HIS A 26 14.42 -18.52 -38.71
CA HIS A 26 14.04 -19.69 -37.91
C HIS A 26 12.53 -19.66 -37.76
N ALA A 27 11.85 -20.57 -38.46
CA ALA A 27 10.49 -20.91 -38.10
C ALA A 27 10.49 -21.31 -36.61
N PRO A 28 9.51 -20.87 -35.81
CA PRO A 28 9.43 -21.25 -34.41
C PRO A 28 9.42 -22.79 -34.35
N VAL A 29 10.38 -23.35 -33.60
CA VAL A 29 10.41 -24.77 -33.28
C VAL A 29 9.02 -25.15 -32.82
N LYS A 30 8.39 -26.11 -33.53
CA LYS A 30 7.10 -26.66 -33.11
C LYS A 30 7.28 -27.15 -31.68
N LYS A 31 6.48 -26.59 -30.77
CA LYS A 31 6.42 -27.00 -29.38
C LYS A 31 6.29 -28.53 -29.36
N PRO A 32 7.12 -29.26 -28.59
CA PRO A 32 6.89 -30.68 -28.41
C PRO A 32 5.51 -30.82 -27.77
N ASP A 33 4.59 -31.48 -28.48
CA ASP A 33 3.42 -32.01 -27.81
C ASP A 33 3.94 -33.02 -26.79
N ILE A 34 3.55 -32.84 -25.54
CA ILE A 34 3.77 -33.74 -24.40
C ILE A 34 5.23 -33.91 -23.92
N GLY A 35 5.68 -32.98 -23.06
CA GLY A 35 6.72 -33.27 -22.06
C GLY A 35 6.11 -34.00 -20.84
N PRO A 36 6.93 -34.59 -19.93
CA PRO A 36 6.49 -35.48 -18.84
C PRO A 36 5.84 -34.73 -17.66
N ALA A 37 5.31 -33.53 -17.90
CA ALA A 37 4.48 -32.83 -16.94
C ALA A 37 3.05 -33.34 -17.14
N GLY A 38 2.54 -34.05 -16.13
CA GLY A 38 1.17 -34.54 -16.09
C GLY A 38 0.14 -33.45 -16.39
N LYS A 39 -1.10 -33.89 -16.62
CA LYS A 39 -2.25 -33.04 -16.95
C LYS A 39 -2.14 -31.68 -16.25
N PRO A 40 -2.25 -30.55 -16.97
CA PRO A 40 -2.27 -29.24 -16.32
C PRO A 40 -3.30 -29.33 -15.19
N PRO A 41 -2.94 -28.94 -13.96
CA PRO A 41 -3.88 -28.99 -12.84
C PRO A 41 -5.13 -28.29 -13.31
N GLU A 42 -6.27 -28.98 -13.24
CA GLU A 42 -7.58 -28.42 -13.62
C GLU A 42 -7.70 -27.08 -12.91
N SER A 43 -7.47 -26.00 -13.66
CA SER A 43 -7.57 -24.67 -13.12
C SER A 43 -9.05 -24.48 -12.85
N LYS A 44 -9.38 -24.31 -11.56
CA LYS A 44 -10.75 -24.01 -11.15
C LYS A 44 -11.29 -22.90 -12.07
N PRO A 45 -12.52 -23.03 -12.59
CA PRO A 45 -13.10 -22.06 -13.47
C PRO A 45 -12.93 -20.67 -12.86
N ASN A 46 -12.36 -19.78 -13.66
CA ASN A 46 -12.07 -18.43 -13.26
C ASN A 46 -13.44 -17.78 -12.97
N PRO A 47 -13.75 -17.33 -11.73
CA PRO A 47 -15.11 -16.98 -11.32
C PRO A 47 -15.73 -15.92 -12.24
N PRO A 48 -17.08 -15.88 -12.37
CA PRO A 48 -17.79 -14.94 -13.24
C PRO A 48 -17.25 -13.52 -13.08
N PHE A 49 -17.19 -12.75 -14.19
CA PHE A 49 -16.63 -11.39 -14.19
C PHE A 49 -17.20 -10.57 -13.02
N ALA A 50 -18.52 -10.56 -12.83
CA ALA A 50 -19.21 -9.83 -11.76
C ALA A 50 -18.71 -10.15 -10.33
N GLU A 51 -18.26 -11.37 -10.04
CA GLU A 51 -17.74 -11.74 -8.71
C GLU A 51 -16.32 -11.22 -8.46
N ARG A 52 -15.64 -10.70 -9.49
CA ARG A 52 -14.27 -10.17 -9.38
C ARG A 52 -14.21 -8.67 -9.08
N PHE A 53 -15.33 -7.96 -9.02
CA PHE A 53 -15.36 -6.48 -8.93
C PHE A 53 -16.23 -5.96 -7.78
N TRP A 54 -16.39 -6.75 -6.71
CA TRP A 54 -17.13 -6.26 -5.56
C TRP A 54 -16.31 -5.16 -4.88
N SER A 55 -16.89 -3.95 -4.80
CA SER A 55 -16.34 -2.89 -3.98
C SER A 55 -16.39 -3.32 -2.50
N PRO A 56 -15.38 -2.93 -1.69
CA PRO A 56 -15.48 -3.12 -0.25
C PRO A 56 -16.69 -2.34 0.29
N PRO A 57 -17.34 -2.84 1.37
CA PRO A 57 -18.33 -2.06 2.09
C PRO A 57 -17.73 -0.71 2.52
N GLY A 58 -18.49 0.39 2.37
CA GLY A 58 -18.04 1.75 2.73
C GLY A 58 -17.52 1.84 4.17
N GLN A 59 -18.11 1.04 5.07
CA GLN A 59 -17.72 0.89 6.46
C GLN A 59 -16.24 0.56 6.64
N LEU A 60 -15.60 -0.14 5.70
CA LEU A 60 -14.17 -0.43 5.81
C LEU A 60 -13.29 0.82 5.62
N TYR A 61 -13.73 1.79 4.83
CA TYR A 61 -13.09 3.10 4.72
C TYR A 61 -13.40 3.99 5.94
N ASP A 62 -14.61 3.85 6.52
CA ASP A 62 -14.98 4.55 7.75
C ASP A 62 -14.15 4.08 8.95
N LEU A 63 -13.82 2.78 9.02
CA LEU A 63 -12.89 2.23 10.02
C LEU A 63 -11.51 2.88 9.90
N GLU A 64 -10.99 3.05 8.67
CA GLU A 64 -9.71 3.71 8.45
C GLU A 64 -9.76 5.17 8.91
N THR A 65 -10.77 5.92 8.49
CA THR A 65 -10.95 7.32 8.91
C THR A 65 -11.01 7.45 10.43
N THR A 66 -11.80 6.58 11.08
CA THR A 66 -11.99 6.58 12.53
C THR A 66 -10.70 6.17 13.26
N ALA A 67 -9.91 5.25 12.71
CA ALA A 67 -8.61 4.90 13.27
C ALA A 67 -7.63 6.08 13.25
N GLY A 68 -7.70 6.97 12.25
CA GLY A 68 -6.98 8.25 12.27
C GLY A 68 -7.35 9.11 13.48
N VAL A 69 -8.65 9.26 13.76
CA VAL A 69 -9.15 10.03 14.93
C VAL A 69 -8.72 9.40 16.26
N VAL A 70 -8.79 8.07 16.38
CA VAL A 70 -8.32 7.36 17.58
C VAL A 70 -6.82 7.61 17.77
N PHE A 71 -6.03 7.48 16.70
CA PHE A 71 -4.59 7.70 16.75
C PHE A 71 -4.22 9.12 17.18
N GLU A 72 -4.89 10.15 16.64
CA GLU A 72 -4.71 11.53 17.06
C GLU A 72 -5.00 11.71 18.57
N GLY A 73 -6.05 11.06 19.07
CA GLY A 73 -6.37 11.04 20.50
C GLY A 73 -5.27 10.39 21.34
N ILE A 74 -4.69 9.28 20.87
CA ILE A 74 -3.55 8.62 21.54
C ILE A 74 -2.35 9.56 21.64
N GLN A 75 -2.02 10.28 20.56
CA GLN A 75 -0.89 11.21 20.53
C GLN A 75 -1.08 12.38 21.50
N LYS A 76 -2.29 12.92 21.59
CA LYS A 76 -2.62 14.01 22.50
C LYS A 76 -2.90 13.56 23.93
N ALA A 77 -2.85 12.25 24.20
CA ALA A 77 -3.33 11.63 25.44
C ALA A 77 -4.78 12.02 25.81
N ASP A 78 -5.61 12.32 24.81
CA ASP A 78 -7.03 12.61 24.98
C ASP A 78 -7.82 11.30 25.02
N TRP A 79 -7.88 10.70 26.21
CA TRP A 79 -8.58 9.43 26.41
C TRP A 79 -10.09 9.50 26.18
N SER A 80 -10.69 10.68 26.27
CA SER A 80 -12.10 10.86 25.90
C SER A 80 -12.29 10.71 24.39
N GLN A 81 -11.42 11.34 23.59
CA GLN A 81 -11.40 11.17 22.14
C GLN A 81 -11.10 9.71 21.76
N VAL A 82 -10.13 9.07 22.42
CA VAL A 82 -9.79 7.65 22.17
C VAL A 82 -10.98 6.73 22.46
N GLN A 83 -11.67 6.90 23.59
CA GLN A 83 -12.82 6.09 23.96
C GLN A 83 -13.99 6.27 22.99
N SER A 84 -14.27 7.52 22.61
CA SER A 84 -15.31 7.84 21.62
C SER A 84 -15.00 7.21 20.26
N GLY A 85 -13.75 7.36 19.79
CA GLY A 85 -13.30 6.75 18.55
C GLY A 85 -13.32 5.21 18.59
N LEU A 86 -12.94 4.59 19.71
CA LEU A 86 -13.05 3.14 19.91
C LEU A 86 -14.50 2.65 19.83
N THR A 87 -15.42 3.37 20.47
CA THR A 87 -16.86 3.06 20.42
C THR A 87 -17.39 3.12 18.98
N ASN A 88 -16.94 4.10 18.22
CA ASN A 88 -17.27 4.22 16.80
C ASN A 88 -16.66 3.07 15.98
N LEU A 89 -15.39 2.71 16.20
CA LEU A 89 -14.76 1.55 15.55
C LEU A 89 -15.53 0.26 15.81
N GLN A 90 -15.94 0.01 17.07
CA GLN A 90 -16.72 -1.17 17.44
C GLN A 90 -18.09 -1.18 16.74
N THR A 91 -18.74 -0.03 16.65
CA THR A 91 -20.04 0.12 15.99
C THR A 91 -19.93 -0.17 14.50
N ILE A 92 -19.00 0.50 13.81
CA ILE A 92 -18.76 0.32 12.37
C ILE A 92 -18.35 -1.12 12.09
N TRP A 93 -17.47 -1.72 12.91
CA TRP A 93 -17.04 -3.10 12.73
C TRP A 93 -18.20 -4.10 12.87
N ARG A 94 -19.06 -3.91 13.88
CA ARG A 94 -20.26 -4.74 14.08
C ARG A 94 -21.22 -4.68 12.89
N GLU A 95 -21.35 -3.52 12.27
CA GLU A 95 -22.19 -3.33 11.08
C GLU A 95 -21.55 -3.89 9.80
N ALA A 96 -20.24 -3.77 9.65
CA ALA A 96 -19.51 -4.26 8.48
C ALA A 96 -19.41 -5.79 8.45
N LYS A 97 -19.23 -6.42 9.61
CA LYS A 97 -18.92 -7.85 9.73
C LYS A 97 -19.94 -8.79 9.03
N PRO A 98 -21.27 -8.62 9.16
CA PRO A 98 -22.24 -9.44 8.44
C PRO A 98 -22.13 -9.33 6.91
N VAL A 99 -21.74 -8.14 6.40
CA VAL A 99 -21.60 -7.88 4.96
C VAL A 99 -20.30 -8.48 4.41
N ILE A 100 -19.23 -8.42 5.21
CA ILE A 100 -17.91 -8.98 4.88
C ILE A 100 -17.94 -10.51 4.87
N GLY A 101 -18.70 -11.13 5.77
CA GLY A 101 -18.75 -12.58 5.95
C GLY A 101 -17.46 -13.14 6.59
N GLU A 102 -17.12 -14.40 6.30
CA GLU A 102 -15.98 -15.10 6.92
C GLU A 102 -14.65 -14.90 6.17
N LYS A 103 -14.40 -13.69 5.66
CA LYS A 103 -13.15 -13.38 4.94
C LYS A 103 -11.93 -13.48 5.87
N LYS A 104 -10.77 -13.81 5.28
CA LYS A 104 -9.49 -13.79 6.00
C LYS A 104 -9.26 -12.41 6.63
N GLY A 105 -8.85 -12.39 7.89
CA GLY A 105 -8.64 -11.16 8.67
C GLY A 105 -9.78 -10.85 9.64
N VAL A 106 -11.00 -11.38 9.46
CA VAL A 106 -12.15 -11.10 10.35
C VAL A 106 -11.89 -11.55 11.79
N LYS A 107 -11.42 -12.80 11.97
CA LYS A 107 -11.08 -13.33 13.29
C LYS A 107 -9.95 -12.53 13.96
N GLN A 108 -8.91 -12.20 13.18
CA GLN A 108 -7.78 -11.41 13.67
C GLN A 108 -8.21 -9.98 14.05
N ALA A 109 -9.16 -9.41 13.31
CA ALA A 109 -9.74 -8.11 13.63
C ALA A 109 -10.52 -8.15 14.95
N ASP A 110 -11.32 -9.20 15.20
CA ASP A 110 -12.01 -9.36 16.50
C ASP A 110 -11.00 -9.43 17.67
N GLU A 111 -9.99 -10.29 17.54
CA GLU A 111 -8.95 -10.46 18.58
C GLU A 111 -8.14 -9.18 18.81
N ALA A 112 -7.82 -8.44 17.74
CA ALA A 112 -7.09 -7.18 17.84
C ALA A 112 -7.96 -6.06 18.45
N LEU A 113 -9.25 -6.02 18.12
CA LEU A 113 -10.19 -5.05 18.67
C LEU A 113 -10.42 -5.29 20.16
N GLU A 114 -10.53 -6.54 20.61
CA GLU A 114 -10.62 -6.88 22.03
C GLU A 114 -9.36 -6.41 22.80
N LYS A 115 -8.16 -6.68 22.26
CA LYS A 115 -6.92 -6.16 22.84
C LYS A 115 -6.89 -4.64 22.87
N LEU A 116 -7.40 -3.99 21.82
CA LEU A 116 -7.49 -2.53 21.74
C LEU A 116 -8.37 -1.99 22.88
N VAL A 117 -9.56 -2.57 23.10
CA VAL A 117 -10.46 -2.22 24.21
C VAL A 117 -9.72 -2.28 25.54
N HIS A 118 -9.08 -3.42 25.85
CA HIS A 118 -8.34 -3.55 27.11
C HIS A 118 -7.21 -2.54 27.29
N SER A 119 -6.47 -2.23 26.21
CA SER A 119 -5.42 -1.21 26.29
C SER A 119 -5.95 0.22 26.44
N VAL A 120 -7.13 0.53 25.88
CA VAL A 120 -7.80 1.82 26.08
C VAL A 120 -8.30 1.95 27.51
N ASP A 121 -8.96 0.92 28.06
CA ASP A 121 -9.45 0.91 29.45
C ASP A 121 -8.30 1.11 30.45
N GLY A 122 -7.15 0.49 30.16
CA GLY A 122 -5.92 0.66 30.94
C GLY A 122 -5.11 1.92 30.63
N GLN A 123 -5.56 2.77 29.70
CA GLN A 123 -4.88 3.98 29.23
C GLN A 123 -3.40 3.75 28.84
N GLN A 124 -3.14 2.62 28.18
CA GLN A 124 -1.78 2.18 27.87
C GLN A 124 -1.33 2.68 26.50
N THR A 125 -0.90 3.94 26.38
CA THR A 125 -0.55 4.62 25.10
C THR A 125 0.14 3.71 24.07
N THR A 126 1.26 3.07 24.44
CA THR A 126 2.03 2.19 23.55
C THR A 126 1.25 0.93 23.14
N ALA A 127 0.51 0.31 24.07
CA ALA A 127 -0.29 -0.88 23.77
C ALA A 127 -1.50 -0.51 22.90
N THR A 128 -2.18 0.59 23.22
CA THR A 128 -3.32 1.13 22.46
C THR A 128 -2.93 1.39 21.01
N TYR A 129 -1.83 2.09 20.78
CA TYR A 129 -1.33 2.34 19.42
C TYR A 129 -1.02 1.04 18.67
N LYS A 130 -0.30 0.09 19.30
CA LYS A 130 0.04 -1.18 18.64
C LYS A 130 -1.20 -2.01 18.31
N ASN A 131 -2.17 -2.06 19.23
CA ASN A 131 -3.41 -2.80 19.04
C ASN A 131 -4.28 -2.13 17.97
N LEU A 132 -4.29 -0.80 17.88
CA LEU A 132 -4.96 -0.07 16.79
C LEU A 132 -4.35 -0.41 15.43
N ASN A 133 -3.02 -0.36 15.30
CA ASN A 133 -2.34 -0.73 14.05
C ASN A 133 -2.54 -2.22 13.72
N SER A 134 -2.61 -3.10 14.73
CA SER A 134 -2.91 -4.53 14.53
C SER A 134 -4.34 -4.76 14.03
N PHE A 135 -5.30 -4.02 14.59
CA PHE A 135 -6.69 -4.05 14.14
C PHE A 135 -6.77 -3.60 12.68
N MET A 136 -6.18 -2.43 12.36
CA MET A 136 -6.16 -1.93 10.99
C MET A 136 -5.40 -2.83 10.01
N SER A 137 -4.32 -3.50 10.43
CA SER A 137 -3.64 -4.50 9.59
C SER A 137 -4.56 -5.69 9.26
N SER A 138 -5.45 -6.07 10.18
CA SER A 138 -6.47 -7.10 9.92
C SER A 138 -7.54 -6.60 8.96
N ILE A 139 -7.93 -5.32 9.05
CA ILE A 139 -8.81 -4.67 8.06
C ILE A 139 -8.15 -4.61 6.67
N SER A 140 -6.86 -4.30 6.60
CA SER A 140 -6.09 -4.36 5.35
C SER A 140 -6.12 -5.76 4.74
N GLU A 141 -5.95 -6.82 5.55
CA GLU A 141 -6.03 -8.21 5.08
C GLU A 141 -7.42 -8.56 4.51
N ILE A 142 -8.49 -8.05 5.12
CA ILE A 142 -9.85 -8.16 4.57
C ILE A 142 -9.95 -7.38 3.25
N GLY A 143 -9.37 -6.18 3.21
CA GLY A 143 -9.28 -5.30 2.05
C GLY A 143 -8.70 -5.99 0.81
N LYS A 144 -7.69 -6.84 0.99
CA LYS A 144 -7.07 -7.62 -0.12
C LYS A 144 -8.03 -8.55 -0.84
N SER A 145 -9.16 -8.91 -0.23
CA SER A 145 -10.18 -9.72 -0.88
C SER A 145 -11.00 -8.96 -1.94
N TYR A 146 -11.01 -7.63 -1.88
CA TYR A 146 -11.73 -6.76 -2.81
C TYR A 146 -10.79 -6.32 -3.92
N LYS A 147 -10.78 -7.10 -5.00
CA LYS A 147 -9.91 -6.85 -6.15
C LYS A 147 -10.19 -5.46 -6.73
N LEU A 148 -9.13 -4.75 -7.11
CA LEU A 148 -9.15 -3.38 -7.69
C LEU A 148 -9.56 -2.26 -6.72
N SER A 149 -9.83 -2.58 -5.46
CA SER A 149 -9.88 -1.58 -4.40
C SER A 149 -8.48 -1.36 -3.83
N PRO A 150 -8.04 -0.10 -3.66
CA PRO A 150 -6.80 0.21 -2.98
C PRO A 150 -6.94 0.27 -1.46
N LEU A 151 -8.07 -0.15 -0.87
CA LEU A 151 -8.32 -0.06 0.57
C LEU A 151 -7.17 -0.68 1.41
N SER A 152 -6.74 -1.88 1.03
CA SER A 152 -5.59 -2.56 1.69
C SER A 152 -4.34 -1.69 1.68
N ASP A 153 -4.08 -1.03 0.56
CA ASP A 153 -2.87 -0.26 0.31
C ASP A 153 -2.91 1.06 1.08
N ILE A 154 -4.06 1.75 1.08
CA ILE A 154 -4.32 2.94 1.88
C ILE A 154 -4.06 2.65 3.36
N ILE A 155 -4.69 1.60 3.91
CA ILE A 155 -4.53 1.23 5.32
C ILE A 155 -3.06 0.89 5.64
N THR A 156 -2.37 0.21 4.72
CA THR A 156 -0.95 -0.13 4.91
C THR A 156 -0.10 1.13 5.03
N ILE A 157 -0.31 2.09 4.13
CA ILE A 157 0.39 3.38 4.15
C ILE A 157 0.07 4.14 5.43
N ASP A 158 -1.20 4.27 5.79
CA ASP A 158 -1.64 5.01 6.99
C ASP A 158 -1.08 4.39 8.28
N ASN A 159 -0.99 3.05 8.36
CA ASN A 159 -0.32 2.40 9.50
C ASN A 159 1.16 2.77 9.59
N VAL A 160 1.88 2.85 8.47
CA VAL A 160 3.29 3.25 8.49
C VAL A 160 3.43 4.74 8.82
N ILE A 161 2.51 5.60 8.37
CA ILE A 161 2.47 7.02 8.78
C ILE A 161 2.29 7.14 10.29
N ARG A 162 1.34 6.39 10.88
CA ARG A 162 1.13 6.30 12.34
C ARG A 162 2.41 5.85 13.04
N ASP A 163 3.12 4.86 12.51
CA ASP A 163 4.40 4.40 13.05
C ASP A 163 5.45 5.53 13.08
N VAL A 164 5.64 6.27 11.97
CA VAL A 164 6.59 7.40 11.90
C VAL A 164 6.22 8.45 12.95
N SER A 165 4.94 8.83 12.99
CA SER A 165 4.43 9.84 13.92
C SER A 165 4.64 9.42 15.38
N PHE A 166 4.30 8.18 15.72
CA PHE A 166 4.46 7.65 17.08
C PHE A 166 5.93 7.67 17.55
N TYR A 167 6.86 7.23 16.69
CA TYR A 167 8.26 7.21 17.08
C TYR A 167 8.88 8.60 17.15
N THR A 168 8.42 9.54 16.32
CA THR A 168 8.89 10.94 16.38
C THR A 168 8.46 11.62 17.67
N GLU A 169 7.19 11.48 18.07
CA GLU A 169 6.69 12.01 19.36
C GLU A 169 7.45 11.42 20.57
N SER A 170 7.93 10.18 20.44
CA SER A 170 8.77 9.54 21.46
C SER A 170 10.26 9.92 21.39
N ASN A 171 10.65 10.89 20.56
CA ASN A 171 12.03 11.28 20.27
C ASN A 171 12.94 10.11 19.82
N ASN A 172 12.35 9.07 19.23
CA ASN A 172 13.08 7.90 18.75
C ASN A 172 13.44 8.04 17.28
N TRP A 173 14.30 9.01 16.96
CA TRP A 173 14.68 9.37 15.60
C TRP A 173 15.23 8.21 14.78
N SER A 174 15.99 7.30 15.40
CA SER A 174 16.48 6.09 14.74
C SER A 174 15.33 5.19 14.24
N LYS A 175 14.29 4.98 15.07
CA LYS A 175 13.11 4.23 14.65
C LYS A 175 12.27 5.03 13.66
N SER A 176 12.10 6.33 13.84
CA SER A 176 11.41 7.19 12.87
C SER A 176 12.07 7.13 11.49
N ALA A 177 13.41 7.18 11.42
CA ALA A 177 14.18 7.06 10.18
C ALA A 177 13.98 5.70 9.51
N SER A 178 13.98 4.61 10.31
CA SER A 178 13.65 3.27 9.80
C SER A 178 12.21 3.21 9.25
N LYS A 179 11.25 3.84 9.93
CA LYS A 179 9.84 3.82 9.53
C LYS A 179 9.53 4.73 8.34
N VAL A 180 10.17 5.89 8.22
CA VAL A 180 9.99 6.75 7.05
C VAL A 180 10.61 6.14 5.79
N LYS A 181 11.72 5.40 5.93
CA LYS A 181 12.23 4.58 4.84
C LYS A 181 11.24 3.48 4.44
N SER A 182 10.68 2.77 5.43
CA SER A 182 9.61 1.79 5.17
C SER A 182 8.40 2.41 4.48
N LEU A 183 8.06 3.66 4.82
CA LEU A 183 6.98 4.41 4.17
C LEU A 183 7.30 4.71 2.71
N GLU A 184 8.51 5.19 2.43
CA GLU A 184 8.99 5.43 1.06
C GLU A 184 8.94 4.16 0.20
N ASP A 185 9.43 3.04 0.72
CA ASP A 185 9.44 1.75 0.03
C ASP A 185 8.00 1.23 -0.21
N THR A 186 7.15 1.34 0.82
CA THR A 186 5.72 0.96 0.73
C THR A 186 5.00 1.82 -0.29
N TRP A 187 5.22 3.13 -0.27
CA TRP A 187 4.63 4.06 -1.23
C TRP A 187 5.08 3.75 -2.67
N GLY A 188 6.39 3.53 -2.86
CA GLY A 188 6.95 3.20 -4.17
C GLY A 188 6.34 1.95 -4.78
N SER A 189 6.01 0.95 -3.96
CA SER A 189 5.39 -0.31 -4.41
C SER A 189 3.87 -0.24 -4.60
N LEU A 190 3.16 0.57 -3.82
CA LEU A 190 1.69 0.56 -3.79
C LEU A 190 1.03 1.72 -4.56
N LYS A 191 1.74 2.82 -4.82
CA LYS A 191 1.12 4.03 -5.41
C LYS A 191 0.39 3.78 -6.73
N THR A 192 0.91 2.88 -7.58
CA THR A 192 0.33 2.58 -8.89
C THR A 192 -1.04 1.92 -8.79
N ASN A 193 -1.34 1.21 -7.71
CA ASN A 193 -2.66 0.63 -7.46
C ASN A 193 -3.72 1.71 -7.13
N MET A 194 -3.27 2.89 -6.69
CA MET A 194 -4.12 4.03 -6.35
C MET A 194 -4.23 5.05 -7.49
N GLU A 195 -3.45 4.90 -8.55
CA GLU A 195 -3.47 5.81 -9.70
C GLU A 195 -4.78 5.65 -10.49
N LYS A 196 -5.64 6.67 -10.44
CA LYS A 196 -6.82 6.80 -11.29
C LYS A 196 -6.96 8.22 -11.79
N VAL A 197 -7.58 8.36 -12.96
CA VAL A 197 -8.00 9.66 -13.50
C VAL A 197 -8.89 10.34 -12.45
N GLY A 198 -8.55 11.60 -12.11
CA GLY A 198 -9.24 12.40 -11.10
C GLY A 198 -8.56 12.44 -9.73
N ILE A 199 -7.57 11.57 -9.43
CA ILE A 199 -6.85 11.59 -8.14
C ILE A 199 -5.31 11.63 -8.27
N LEU A 200 -4.77 11.63 -9.49
CA LEU A 200 -3.32 11.68 -9.75
C LEU A 200 -2.60 12.83 -9.05
N GLY A 201 -3.23 14.00 -8.95
CA GLY A 201 -2.64 15.17 -8.29
C GLY A 201 -2.37 14.93 -6.80
N GLU A 202 -3.27 14.24 -6.09
CA GLU A 202 -3.06 13.90 -4.68
C GLU A 202 -2.02 12.78 -4.53
N ILE A 203 -1.94 11.83 -5.46
CA ILE A 203 -0.84 10.84 -5.50
C ILE A 203 0.52 11.54 -5.65
N THR A 204 0.64 12.52 -6.56
CA THR A 204 1.89 13.28 -6.73
C THR A 204 2.25 14.09 -5.48
N LYS A 205 1.27 14.72 -4.83
CA LYS A 205 1.49 15.45 -3.58
C LYS A 205 1.94 14.52 -2.45
N SER A 206 1.27 13.40 -2.24
CA SER A 206 1.65 12.39 -1.25
C SER A 206 3.10 11.93 -1.44
N HIS A 207 3.52 11.71 -2.69
CA HIS A 207 4.92 11.35 -2.97
C HIS A 207 5.90 12.44 -2.52
N SER A 208 5.59 13.71 -2.83
CA SER A 208 6.41 14.86 -2.40
C SER A 208 6.47 14.97 -0.88
N PHE A 209 5.33 14.85 -0.19
CA PHE A 209 5.28 14.92 1.27
C PHE A 209 6.06 13.79 1.93
N ILE A 210 6.08 12.58 1.36
CA ILE A 210 6.90 11.48 1.88
C ILE A 210 8.40 11.79 1.78
N GLN A 211 8.86 12.39 0.67
CA GLN A 211 10.26 12.81 0.54
C GLN A 211 10.61 13.90 1.56
N GLN A 212 9.76 14.92 1.68
CA GLN A 212 9.96 16.00 2.65
C GLN A 212 9.90 15.51 4.10
N LEU A 213 9.02 14.53 4.39
CA LEU A 213 8.93 13.88 5.69
C LEU A 213 10.23 13.12 6.01
N LYS A 214 10.78 12.40 5.03
CA LYS A 214 12.07 11.71 5.18
C LYS A 214 13.20 12.70 5.48
N ASP A 215 13.26 13.81 4.75
CA ASP A 215 14.26 14.85 5.00
C ASP A 215 14.10 15.46 6.39
N ALA A 216 12.86 15.75 6.82
CA ALA A 216 12.58 16.27 8.15
C ALA A 216 12.94 15.28 9.28
N VAL A 217 12.64 13.98 9.11
CA VAL A 217 13.03 12.92 10.06
C VAL A 217 14.55 12.81 10.15
N ASN A 218 15.27 12.81 9.02
CA ASN A 218 16.73 12.71 9.00
C ASN A 218 17.41 13.96 9.61
N ALA A 219 16.75 15.11 9.52
CA ALA A 219 17.19 16.35 10.15
C ALA A 219 16.74 16.48 11.62
N GLU A 220 16.04 15.48 12.16
CA GLU A 220 15.44 15.51 13.51
C GLU A 220 14.56 16.77 13.74
N ASN A 221 13.91 17.26 12.68
CA ASN A 221 13.08 18.46 12.69
C ASN A 221 11.62 18.10 13.01
N GLU A 222 11.27 18.09 14.29
CA GLU A 222 9.92 17.75 14.77
C GLU A 222 8.80 18.58 14.11
N GLY A 223 8.99 19.91 13.99
CA GLY A 223 8.01 20.79 13.35
C GLY A 223 7.79 20.43 11.88
N GLY A 224 8.87 20.15 11.14
CA GLY A 224 8.81 19.69 9.77
C GLY A 224 8.14 18.31 9.64
N VAL A 225 8.42 17.38 10.55
CA VAL A 225 7.77 16.07 10.57
C VAL A 225 6.27 16.21 10.78
N LYS A 226 5.84 17.02 11.75
CA LYS A 226 4.43 17.25 12.06
C LYS A 226 3.68 17.89 10.89
N GLU A 227 4.29 18.88 10.24
CA GLU A 227 3.74 19.52 9.06
C GLU A 227 3.55 18.50 7.92
N GLN A 228 4.58 17.73 7.60
CA GLN A 228 4.50 16.79 6.47
C GLN A 228 3.60 15.59 6.75
N ILE A 229 3.49 15.12 8.00
CA ILE A 229 2.48 14.12 8.39
C ILE A 229 1.07 14.67 8.22
N THR A 230 0.83 15.93 8.60
CA THR A 230 -0.47 16.59 8.43
C THR A 230 -0.85 16.67 6.95
N ASN A 231 0.05 17.21 6.12
CA ASN A 231 -0.13 17.31 4.67
C ASN A 231 -0.37 15.93 4.01
N LEU A 232 0.38 14.92 4.45
CA LEU A 232 0.24 13.57 3.94
C LEU A 232 -1.10 12.94 4.35
N ASN A 233 -1.53 13.08 5.60
CA ASN A 233 -2.83 12.60 6.07
C ASN A 233 -3.99 13.27 5.34
N GLU A 234 -3.90 14.57 5.05
CA GLU A 234 -4.91 15.26 4.23
C GLU A 234 -4.98 14.69 2.82
N SER A 235 -3.83 14.46 2.19
CA SER A 235 -3.75 13.89 0.84
C SER A 235 -4.27 12.44 0.81
N MET A 236 -3.87 11.61 1.77
CA MET A 236 -4.37 10.24 1.94
C MET A 236 -5.88 10.22 2.22
N GLY A 237 -6.39 11.17 3.01
CA GLY A 237 -7.82 11.34 3.23
C GLY A 237 -8.61 11.65 1.96
N LYS A 238 -8.07 12.49 1.07
CA LYS A 238 -8.69 12.75 -0.25
C LYS A 238 -8.65 11.53 -1.15
N ILE A 239 -7.53 10.80 -1.16
CA ILE A 239 -7.41 9.53 -1.91
C ILE A 239 -8.47 8.54 -1.41
N ARG A 240 -8.55 8.34 -0.10
CA ARG A 240 -9.57 7.49 0.54
C ARG A 240 -10.98 7.89 0.16
N ASN A 241 -11.34 9.17 0.31
CA ASN A 241 -12.69 9.67 0.00
C ASN A 241 -13.07 9.48 -1.47
N PHE A 242 -12.11 9.61 -2.39
CA PHE A 242 -12.32 9.35 -3.81
C PHE A 242 -12.70 7.88 -4.09
N TYR A 243 -12.14 6.94 -3.34
CA TYR A 243 -12.46 5.52 -3.46
C TYR A 243 -13.69 5.10 -2.64
N HIS A 244 -13.97 5.79 -1.54
CA HIS A 244 -15.19 5.57 -0.74
C HIS A 244 -16.47 5.90 -1.53
N GLY A 245 -16.45 6.98 -2.32
CA GLY A 245 -17.62 7.43 -3.10
C GLY A 245 -17.90 6.66 -4.40
N LYS A 246 -17.28 5.49 -4.62
CA LYS A 246 -17.35 4.70 -5.86
C LYS A 246 -17.74 3.25 -5.61
#